data_AF-A0A5B1BFL7-F1
#
_entry.id   AF-A0A5B1BFL7-F1
#
_cell.length_a   1.000
_cell.length_b   1.000
_cell.length_c   1.000
_cell.angle_alpha   90.00
_cell.angle_beta   90.00
_cell.angle_gamma   90.00
#
_symmetry.space_group_name_H-M   'P 1'
#
loop_
_entity.id
_entity.type
_entity.pdbx_description
1 polymer ?
#
loop_
_entity_poly.entity_id
_entity_poly.type
_entity_poly.pdbx_seq_one_letter_code
_entity_poly.pdbx_strand_id
1 'polypeptide(L)'
;MGKEKFNWKGLFINDENDNEDTSKEVVPKKTTENTTSFPKTKVTSKFPTSAPITSKANIPTSTGNKLHVSSNVLNTIIEMYEAGFESLNQPGYDFYEFFKAIKAVGSNEPTVYKMALTMAQSVDSKVTKSALLSQADYYIKEIEKVHKQYSKQGNSKKISIEESQKNSKQNLITEISALEKQLMEIQNQISLKKNELHSLDTNISSELSEIEQKIAANDTARSKILETIVTVVNGIKNNL
;
A
#
# COMPACT_ATOMS: atom_id res chain seq x y z
N MET A 1 10.30 43.65 1.50
CA MET A 1 9.55 42.58 0.81
C MET A 1 9.83 41.26 1.52
N GLY A 2 8.90 40.82 2.38
CA GLY A 2 9.03 39.60 3.17
C GLY A 2 8.69 38.36 2.34
N LYS A 3 9.45 37.29 2.55
CA LYS A 3 9.25 35.99 1.91
C LYS A 3 8.11 35.26 2.62
N GLU A 4 6.96 35.15 1.97
CA GLU A 4 5.89 34.27 2.43
C GLU A 4 6.33 32.81 2.25
N LYS A 5 6.28 32.04 3.35
CA LYS A 5 6.58 30.61 3.37
C LYS A 5 5.30 29.87 2.98
N PHE A 6 5.39 29.10 1.90
CA PHE A 6 4.31 28.24 1.41
C PHE A 6 3.86 27.25 2.51
N ASN A 7 2.57 27.28 2.87
CA ASN A 7 1.97 26.49 3.94
C ASN A 7 1.33 25.21 3.38
N TRP A 8 1.84 24.05 3.80
CA TRP A 8 1.42 22.72 3.31
C TRP A 8 0.14 22.20 3.99
N LYS A 9 -0.39 22.89 5.01
CA LYS A 9 -1.63 22.47 5.70
C LYS A 9 -2.91 22.66 4.87
N GLY A 10 -2.87 23.44 3.79
CA GLY A 10 -4.04 23.69 2.93
C GLY A 10 -4.23 22.72 1.76
N LEU A 11 -3.43 21.65 1.67
CA LEU A 11 -3.41 20.73 0.52
C LEU A 11 -3.96 19.32 0.83
N PHE A 12 -4.44 19.11 2.05
CA PHE A 12 -5.21 17.94 2.40
C PHE A 12 -6.61 18.41 2.76
N ILE A 13 -7.60 17.66 2.30
CA ILE A 13 -9.02 17.86 2.54
C ILE A 13 -9.21 18.14 4.04
N ASN A 14 -9.62 19.38 4.34
CA ASN A 14 -10.34 19.66 5.57
C ASN A 14 -11.68 18.93 5.41
N ASP A 15 -11.79 17.71 5.93
CA ASP A 15 -13.06 17.27 6.50
C ASP A 15 -13.10 17.85 7.92
N GLU A 16 -13.29 19.17 8.00
CA GLU A 16 -13.79 19.83 9.21
C GLU A 16 -15.27 20.11 8.97
N ASN A 17 -16.08 19.09 9.29
CA ASN A 17 -17.29 19.33 10.07
C ASN A 17 -16.85 19.32 11.54
N ASP A 18 -16.54 20.50 12.08
CA ASP A 18 -16.62 20.81 13.52
C ASP A 18 -18.11 21.08 13.84
N ASN A 19 -18.79 20.66 14.90
CA ASN A 19 -18.52 20.16 16.26
C ASN A 19 -19.72 19.22 16.62
N GLU A 20 -19.73 18.31 17.60
CA GLU A 20 -19.51 18.49 19.05
C GLU A 20 -19.24 17.15 19.76
N ASP A 21 -18.60 17.30 20.93
CA ASP A 21 -18.79 16.54 22.17
C ASP A 21 -18.07 15.20 22.46
N THR A 22 -16.99 15.38 23.22
CA THR A 22 -16.70 14.81 24.55
C THR A 22 -16.45 13.30 24.78
N SER A 23 -15.36 13.10 25.54
CA SER A 23 -15.18 12.13 26.64
C SER A 23 -14.43 10.81 26.40
N LYS A 24 -13.24 10.79 27.04
CA LYS A 24 -12.66 9.75 27.92
C LYS A 24 -11.93 8.54 27.31
N GLU A 25 -10.60 8.61 27.48
CA GLU A 25 -9.72 7.67 28.21
C GLU A 25 -9.40 6.29 27.60
N VAL A 26 -8.10 5.94 27.68
CA VAL A 26 -7.47 4.60 27.89
C VAL A 26 -6.30 4.29 26.92
N VAL A 27 -5.08 4.36 27.50
CA VAL A 27 -3.87 3.51 27.32
C VAL A 27 -2.90 3.74 26.13
N PRO A 28 -1.57 3.83 26.40
CA PRO A 28 -0.57 4.21 25.41
C PRO A 28 -0.13 2.99 24.58
N LYS A 29 -0.36 3.02 23.26
CA LYS A 29 0.31 2.14 22.30
C LYS A 29 1.35 2.94 21.53
N LYS A 30 2.61 2.67 21.85
CA LYS A 30 3.80 3.24 21.21
C LYS A 30 3.89 2.69 19.78
N THR A 31 3.31 3.42 18.82
CA THR A 31 3.52 3.16 17.39
C THR A 31 4.78 3.89 16.96
N THR A 32 5.89 3.14 16.89
CA THR A 32 7.11 3.59 16.23
C THR A 32 6.80 3.70 14.74
N GLU A 33 6.58 4.93 14.26
CA GLU A 33 6.55 5.25 12.84
C GLU A 33 7.91 4.90 12.24
N ASN A 34 7.96 3.76 11.54
CA ASN A 34 9.07 3.45 10.65
C ASN A 34 8.93 4.36 9.43
N THR A 35 9.51 5.55 9.53
CA THR A 35 9.81 6.42 8.40
C THR A 35 10.60 5.62 7.37
N THR A 36 9.98 5.35 6.22
CA THR A 36 10.60 4.75 5.03
C THR A 36 11.55 5.74 4.35
N SER A 37 12.58 6.16 5.08
CA SER A 37 13.73 6.86 4.54
C SER A 37 14.85 5.87 4.26
N PHE A 38 15.55 6.05 3.15
CA PHE A 38 16.77 5.30 2.83
C PHE A 38 17.79 5.40 3.98
N PRO A 39 18.39 4.29 4.45
CA PRO A 39 19.46 4.36 5.44
C PRO A 39 20.69 5.02 4.81
N LYS A 40 21.09 6.18 5.36
CA LYS A 40 22.36 6.84 5.04
C LYS A 40 23.49 6.06 5.69
N THR A 41 24.08 5.10 4.98
CA THR A 41 25.38 4.57 5.37
C THR A 41 26.46 5.56 4.96
N LYS A 42 27.24 6.04 5.94
CA LYS A 42 28.48 6.80 5.72
C LYS A 42 29.49 5.90 5.02
N VAL A 43 29.64 6.08 3.72
CA VAL A 43 30.84 5.66 2.98
C VAL A 43 31.25 6.82 2.11
N THR A 44 32.51 7.22 2.22
CA THR A 44 33.18 8.29 1.48
C THR A 44 33.33 7.92 0.00
N SER A 45 32.20 7.87 -0.70
CA SER A 45 32.16 7.92 -2.16
C SER A 45 31.81 9.36 -2.55
N LYS A 46 32.63 9.98 -3.41
CA LYS A 46 32.35 11.33 -3.93
C LYS A 46 31.14 11.35 -4.88
N PHE A 47 30.64 10.18 -5.27
CA PHE A 47 29.45 10.04 -6.11
C PHE A 47 28.20 10.60 -5.41
N PRO A 48 27.34 11.34 -6.14
CA PRO A 48 26.10 11.87 -5.57
C PRO A 48 25.22 10.72 -5.05
N THR A 49 24.86 10.80 -3.76
CA THR A 49 24.07 9.79 -3.05
C THR A 49 22.56 10.01 -3.18
N SER A 50 22.13 11.08 -3.84
CA SER A 50 20.72 11.37 -4.09
C SER A 50 20.27 10.70 -5.38
N ALA A 51 19.67 9.52 -5.23
CA ALA A 51 18.86 8.95 -6.30
C ALA A 51 17.72 9.94 -6.66
N PRO A 52 17.49 10.22 -7.95
CA PRO A 52 16.38 11.06 -8.39
C PRO A 52 15.05 10.32 -8.15
N ILE A 53 14.24 10.93 -7.29
CA ILE A 53 12.86 10.53 -7.02
C ILE A 53 12.01 11.21 -8.10
N THR A 54 11.64 10.49 -9.16
CA THR A 54 10.60 10.95 -10.09
C THR A 54 9.32 10.14 -9.90
N SER A 55 8.42 10.77 -9.15
CA SER A 55 6.98 10.92 -9.43
C SER A 55 6.27 9.85 -10.28
N LYS A 56 5.30 9.16 -9.65
CA LYS A 56 4.05 8.60 -10.20
C LYS A 56 4.10 8.27 -11.71
N ALA A 57 4.52 7.06 -12.05
CA ALA A 57 4.25 6.49 -13.37
C ALA A 57 2.85 5.84 -13.39
N ASN A 58 1.95 6.36 -14.23
CA ASN A 58 0.77 5.64 -14.67
C ASN A 58 1.20 4.30 -15.29
N ILE A 59 0.54 3.22 -14.88
CA ILE A 59 0.82 1.85 -15.29
C ILE A 59 0.20 1.62 -16.68
N PRO A 60 0.96 1.32 -17.74
CA PRO A 60 0.42 0.61 -18.89
C PRO A 60 0.61 -0.89 -18.64
N THR A 61 -0.51 -1.61 -18.54
CA THR A 61 -0.54 -3.06 -18.72
C THR A 61 -0.06 -3.39 -20.12
N SER A 62 1.04 -4.13 -20.27
CA SER A 62 1.25 -4.95 -21.47
C SER A 62 2.23 -6.09 -21.27
N THR A 63 1.76 -7.22 -21.76
CA THR A 63 2.32 -8.55 -21.94
C THR A 63 3.58 -8.53 -22.83
N GLY A 64 4.68 -9.14 -22.38
CA GLY A 64 5.84 -9.43 -23.24
C GLY A 64 7.20 -9.28 -22.54
N ASN A 65 7.90 -10.39 -22.34
CA ASN A 65 9.16 -10.53 -21.60
C ASN A 65 10.39 -9.83 -22.24
N LYS A 66 10.41 -8.50 -22.27
CA LYS A 66 11.65 -7.70 -22.24
C LYS A 66 11.43 -6.49 -21.34
N LEU A 67 12.29 -6.32 -20.35
CA LEU A 67 12.27 -5.15 -19.48
C LEU A 67 12.50 -3.90 -20.34
N HIS A 68 11.45 -3.16 -20.65
CA HIS A 68 11.57 -1.91 -21.38
C HIS A 68 12.13 -0.85 -20.41
N VAL A 69 13.39 -0.48 -20.60
CA VAL A 69 13.99 0.62 -19.84
C VAL A 69 13.40 1.92 -20.39
N SER A 70 12.58 2.60 -19.60
CA SER A 70 12.01 3.88 -20.01
C SER A 70 13.12 4.89 -20.27
N SER A 71 13.04 5.63 -21.38
CA SER A 71 14.06 6.61 -21.79
C SER A 71 14.34 7.66 -20.70
N ASN A 72 13.31 8.08 -19.95
CA ASN A 72 13.48 9.04 -18.85
C ASN A 72 14.38 8.48 -17.74
N VAL A 73 14.10 7.25 -17.28
CA VAL A 73 14.93 6.60 -16.25
C VAL A 73 16.35 6.37 -16.75
N LEU A 74 16.52 6.00 -18.02
CA LEU A 74 17.85 5.84 -18.61
C LEU A 74 18.64 7.15 -18.61
N ASN A 75 18.05 8.24 -19.11
CA ASN A 75 18.71 9.56 -19.16
C ASN A 75 19.11 10.02 -17.77
N THR A 76 18.21 9.89 -16.81
CA THR A 76 18.48 10.24 -15.41
C THR A 76 19.60 9.40 -14.79
N ILE A 77 19.67 8.10 -15.11
CA ILE A 77 20.77 7.25 -14.66
C ILE A 77 22.09 7.65 -15.33
N ILE A 78 22.06 7.98 -16.63
CA ILE A 78 23.24 8.48 -17.36
C ILE A 78 23.76 9.76 -16.71
N GLU A 79 22.89 10.73 -16.45
CA GLU A 79 23.24 11.99 -15.76
C GLU A 79 23.87 11.72 -14.38
N MET A 80 23.33 10.76 -13.62
CA MET A 80 23.91 10.35 -12.33
C MET A 80 25.33 9.79 -12.49
N TYR A 81 25.57 8.94 -13.49
CA TYR A 81 26.91 8.40 -13.76
C TYR A 81 27.87 9.47 -14.29
N GLU A 82 27.42 10.40 -15.12
CA GLU A 82 28.25 11.50 -15.61
C GLU A 82 28.65 12.46 -14.48
N ALA A 83 27.69 12.88 -13.63
CA ALA A 83 27.95 13.73 -12.47
C ALA A 83 28.87 13.05 -11.46
N GLY A 84 28.68 11.75 -11.25
CA GLY A 84 29.55 10.99 -10.37
C GLY A 84 30.96 10.79 -10.95
N PHE A 85 31.09 10.57 -12.25
CA PHE A 85 32.38 10.51 -12.92
C PHE A 85 33.14 11.85 -12.80
N GLU A 86 32.45 12.98 -12.96
CA GLU A 86 33.02 14.32 -12.71
C GLU A 86 33.41 14.53 -11.24
N SER A 87 32.61 14.03 -10.28
CA SER A 87 32.93 14.14 -8.85
C SER A 87 34.21 13.41 -8.43
N LEU A 88 34.64 12.41 -9.20
CA LEU A 88 35.85 11.63 -8.96
C LEU A 88 37.12 12.32 -9.46
N ASN A 89 36.98 13.46 -10.17
CA ASN A 89 38.09 14.19 -10.76
C ASN A 89 39.18 14.50 -9.71
N GLN A 90 40.43 14.27 -10.09
CA GLN A 90 41.60 14.51 -9.24
C GLN A 90 42.21 15.88 -9.59
N PRO A 91 42.92 16.53 -8.64
CA PRO A 91 43.60 17.78 -8.94
C PRO A 91 44.71 17.59 -9.97
N GLY A 92 44.79 18.50 -10.95
CA GLY A 92 45.78 18.46 -12.03
C GLY A 92 45.19 17.94 -13.34
N TYR A 93 46.05 17.75 -14.36
CA TYR A 93 45.64 17.13 -15.61
C TYR A 93 45.68 15.61 -15.45
N ASP A 94 44.52 14.96 -15.51
CA ASP A 94 44.38 13.52 -15.30
C ASP A 94 43.57 12.85 -16.43
N PHE A 95 43.23 11.56 -16.25
CA PHE A 95 42.43 10.82 -17.21
C PHE A 95 41.04 11.43 -17.47
N TYR A 96 40.43 12.09 -16.49
CA TYR A 96 39.11 12.70 -16.68
C TYR A 96 39.18 13.87 -17.68
N GLU A 97 40.17 14.74 -17.56
CA GLU A 97 40.39 15.83 -18.51
C GLU A 97 40.78 15.32 -19.90
N PHE A 98 41.63 14.28 -19.95
CA PHE A 98 41.97 13.58 -21.20
C PHE A 98 40.72 12.99 -21.86
N PHE A 99 39.86 12.31 -21.09
CA PHE A 99 38.60 11.74 -21.57
C PHE A 99 37.66 12.84 -22.11
N LYS A 100 37.53 13.97 -21.39
CA LYS A 100 36.72 15.11 -21.85
C LYS A 100 37.20 15.64 -23.20
N ALA A 101 38.51 15.81 -23.37
CA ALA A 101 39.09 16.29 -24.63
C ALA A 101 38.78 15.33 -25.79
N ILE A 102 38.93 14.01 -25.59
CA ILE A 102 38.60 13.01 -26.61
C ILE A 102 37.09 12.97 -26.90
N LYS A 103 36.25 12.97 -25.86
CA LYS A 103 34.78 12.97 -25.98
C LYS A 103 34.28 14.20 -26.75
N ALA A 104 34.89 15.37 -26.54
CA ALA A 104 34.53 16.60 -27.23
C ALA A 104 34.84 16.56 -28.74
N VAL A 105 35.93 15.89 -29.13
CA VAL A 105 36.27 15.67 -30.55
C VAL A 105 35.37 14.60 -31.17
N GLY A 106 34.90 13.62 -30.38
CA GLY A 106 33.94 12.61 -30.83
C GLY A 106 34.51 11.61 -31.85
N SER A 107 35.84 11.47 -31.92
CA SER A 107 36.53 10.59 -32.86
C SER A 107 37.48 9.65 -32.13
N ASN A 108 37.50 8.38 -32.56
CA ASN A 108 38.37 7.35 -32.02
C ASN A 108 39.65 7.16 -32.86
N GLU A 109 39.98 8.11 -33.72
CA GLU A 109 41.16 8.02 -34.59
C GLU A 109 42.48 8.09 -33.79
N PRO A 110 43.48 7.24 -34.07
CA PRO A 110 44.75 7.22 -33.33
C PRO A 110 45.49 8.57 -33.31
N THR A 111 45.30 9.40 -34.34
CA THR A 111 45.88 10.74 -34.45
C THR A 111 45.33 11.71 -33.40
N VAL A 112 44.03 11.60 -33.06
CA VAL A 112 43.37 12.42 -32.04
C VAL A 112 43.94 12.12 -30.66
N TYR A 113 44.10 10.83 -30.33
CA TYR A 113 44.72 10.42 -29.05
C TYR A 113 46.18 10.85 -28.93
N LYS A 114 46.97 10.77 -30.01
CA LYS A 114 48.36 11.24 -30.02
C LYS A 114 48.42 12.75 -29.80
N MET A 115 47.58 13.52 -30.51
CA MET A 115 47.53 14.98 -30.36
C MET A 115 47.10 15.39 -28.94
N ALA A 116 46.04 14.77 -28.43
CA ALA A 116 45.57 15.01 -27.06
C ALA A 116 46.66 14.68 -26.02
N LEU A 117 47.44 13.62 -26.22
CA LEU A 117 48.52 13.25 -25.31
C LEU A 117 49.66 14.29 -25.35
N THR A 118 50.06 14.75 -26.54
CA THR A 118 51.07 15.81 -26.67
C THR A 118 50.62 17.12 -26.02
N MET A 119 49.34 17.49 -26.17
CA MET A 119 48.75 18.67 -25.51
C MET A 119 48.66 18.49 -23.99
N ALA A 120 48.31 17.30 -23.50
CA ALA A 120 48.32 17.01 -22.07
C ALA A 120 49.73 17.14 -21.47
N GLN A 121 50.75 16.64 -22.19
CA GLN A 121 52.15 16.71 -21.80
C GLN A 121 52.72 18.13 -21.77
N SER A 122 52.19 19.05 -22.59
CA SER A 122 52.60 20.45 -22.54
C SER A 122 52.00 21.20 -21.34
N VAL A 123 50.87 20.73 -20.81
CA VAL A 123 50.24 21.27 -19.60
C VAL A 123 50.86 20.67 -18.33
N ASP A 124 51.09 19.36 -18.32
CA ASP A 124 51.79 18.67 -17.22
C ASP A 124 52.68 17.55 -17.77
N SER A 125 53.99 17.69 -17.59
CA SER A 125 54.99 16.73 -18.04
C SER A 125 54.88 15.35 -17.38
N LYS A 126 54.15 15.24 -16.26
CA LYS A 126 53.89 13.96 -15.58
C LYS A 126 52.83 13.11 -16.28
N VAL A 127 52.09 13.69 -17.23
CA VAL A 127 51.09 12.94 -18.01
C VAL A 127 51.81 12.01 -18.98
N THR A 128 51.65 10.71 -18.74
CA THR A 128 52.20 9.66 -19.59
C THR A 128 51.11 8.67 -19.94
N LYS A 129 51.30 7.89 -21.01
CA LYS A 129 50.38 6.78 -21.35
C LYS A 129 50.14 5.85 -20.15
N SER A 130 51.20 5.50 -19.42
CA SER A 130 51.08 4.61 -18.26
C SER A 130 50.31 5.27 -17.11
N ALA A 131 50.51 6.56 -16.87
CA ALA A 131 49.75 7.30 -15.85
C ALA A 131 48.26 7.38 -16.20
N LEU A 132 47.93 7.71 -17.46
CA LEU A 132 46.54 7.77 -17.94
C LEU A 132 45.84 6.42 -17.87
N LEU A 133 46.54 5.31 -18.21
CA LEU A 133 45.98 3.96 -18.06
C LEU A 133 45.73 3.60 -16.60
N SER A 134 46.68 3.90 -15.70
CA SER A 134 46.48 3.65 -14.27
C SER A 134 45.35 4.48 -13.68
N GLN A 135 45.18 5.72 -14.14
CA GLN A 135 44.07 6.58 -13.74
C GLN A 135 42.74 6.07 -14.32
N ALA A 136 42.71 5.64 -15.58
CA ALA A 136 41.54 5.01 -16.19
C ALA A 136 41.06 3.80 -15.38
N ASP A 137 41.99 2.93 -14.96
CA ASP A 137 41.68 1.78 -14.10
C ASP A 137 41.07 2.20 -12.75
N TYR A 138 41.52 3.31 -12.17
CA TYR A 138 40.93 3.88 -10.96
C TYR A 138 39.46 4.30 -11.20
N TYR A 139 39.20 5.05 -12.28
CA TYR A 139 37.85 5.49 -12.63
C TYR A 139 36.90 4.32 -12.94
N ILE A 140 37.37 3.32 -13.71
CA ILE A 140 36.60 2.10 -14.01
C ILE A 140 36.23 1.38 -12.72
N LYS A 141 37.17 1.20 -11.79
CA LYS A 141 36.92 0.53 -10.50
C LYS A 141 35.89 1.26 -9.66
N GLU A 142 35.94 2.59 -9.59
CA GLU A 142 34.95 3.36 -8.83
C GLU A 142 33.56 3.32 -9.48
N ILE A 143 33.46 3.38 -10.81
CA ILE A 143 32.18 3.22 -11.52
C ILE A 143 31.59 1.82 -11.28
N GLU A 144 32.40 0.77 -11.40
CA GLU A 144 31.96 -0.61 -11.14
C GLU A 144 31.49 -0.82 -9.70
N LYS A 145 32.18 -0.20 -8.73
CA LYS A 145 31.82 -0.25 -7.32
C LYS A 145 30.47 0.42 -7.06
N VAL A 146 30.24 1.59 -7.68
CA VAL A 146 28.94 2.28 -7.62
C VAL A 146 27.84 1.44 -8.27
N HIS A 147 28.10 0.85 -9.44
CA HIS A 147 27.16 -0.06 -10.09
C HIS A 147 26.80 -1.26 -9.20
N LYS A 148 27.79 -1.93 -8.59
CA LYS A 148 27.57 -3.04 -7.65
C LYS A 148 26.74 -2.60 -6.45
N GLN A 149 26.99 -1.41 -5.91
CA GLN A 149 26.22 -0.85 -4.81
C GLN A 149 24.75 -0.62 -5.20
N TYR A 150 24.49 0.06 -6.31
CA TYR A 150 23.10 0.32 -6.77
C TYR A 150 22.38 -0.98 -7.15
N SER A 151 23.06 -1.92 -7.79
CA SER A 151 22.50 -3.24 -8.09
C SER A 151 22.11 -3.99 -6.81
N LYS A 152 22.99 -4.01 -5.80
CA LYS A 152 22.68 -4.60 -4.50
C LYS A 152 21.50 -3.91 -3.82
N GLN A 153 21.50 -2.58 -3.76
CA GLN A 153 20.42 -1.81 -3.14
C GLN A 153 19.08 -2.02 -3.86
N GLY A 154 19.08 -2.00 -5.20
CA GLY A 154 17.90 -2.26 -6.02
C GLY A 154 17.34 -3.67 -5.79
N ASN A 155 18.20 -4.68 -5.78
CA ASN A 155 17.78 -6.06 -5.50
C ASN A 155 17.26 -6.24 -4.07
N SER A 156 17.93 -5.65 -3.07
CA SER A 156 17.43 -5.68 -1.68
C SER A 156 16.08 -4.97 -1.55
N LYS A 157 15.89 -3.83 -2.23
CA LYS A 157 14.61 -3.12 -2.22
C LYS A 157 13.51 -3.92 -2.91
N LYS A 158 13.83 -4.58 -4.03
CA LYS A 158 12.91 -5.49 -4.73
C LYS A 158 12.45 -6.62 -3.80
N ILE A 159 13.39 -7.33 -3.18
CA ILE A 159 13.09 -8.43 -2.24
C ILE A 159 12.22 -7.93 -1.08
N SER A 160 12.56 -6.78 -0.48
CA SER A 160 11.77 -6.19 0.61
C SER A 160 10.33 -5.86 0.20
N ILE A 161 10.11 -5.36 -1.02
CA ILE A 161 8.76 -5.10 -1.55
C ILE A 161 8.00 -6.42 -1.76
N GLU A 162 8.65 -7.42 -2.36
CA GLU A 162 8.05 -8.74 -2.60
C GLU A 162 7.66 -9.44 -1.28
N GLU A 163 8.52 -9.36 -0.26
CA GLU A 163 8.24 -9.88 1.08
C GLU A 163 7.08 -9.12 1.76
N SER A 164 7.09 -7.78 1.70
CA SER A 164 6.00 -6.96 2.24
C SER A 164 4.67 -7.29 1.58
N GLN A 165 4.67 -7.49 0.25
CA GLN A 165 3.48 -7.90 -0.49
C GLN A 165 3.00 -9.29 -0.07
N LYS A 166 3.92 -10.26 0.06
CA LYS A 166 3.61 -11.62 0.51
C LYS A 166 2.98 -11.63 1.91
N ASN A 167 3.57 -10.89 2.84
CA ASN A 167 3.06 -10.78 4.21
C ASN A 167 1.67 -10.13 4.24
N SER A 168 1.47 -9.05 3.48
CA SER A 168 0.16 -8.39 3.39
C SER A 168 -0.91 -9.33 2.83
N LYS A 169 -0.57 -10.11 1.78
CA LYS A 169 -1.48 -11.14 1.24
C LYS A 169 -1.83 -12.20 2.27
N GLN A 170 -0.84 -12.70 3.01
CA GLN A 170 -1.07 -13.73 4.03
C GLN A 170 -1.96 -13.23 5.17
N ASN A 171 -1.76 -11.98 5.61
CA ASN A 171 -2.59 -11.34 6.62
C ASN A 171 -4.04 -11.22 6.13
N LEU A 172 -4.25 -10.69 4.92
CA LEU A 172 -5.58 -10.57 4.33
C LEU A 172 -6.28 -11.93 4.19
N ILE A 173 -5.58 -12.98 3.75
CA ILE A 173 -6.13 -14.35 3.68
C ILE A 173 -6.60 -14.83 5.06
N THR A 174 -5.81 -14.54 6.11
CA THR A 174 -6.13 -14.96 7.48
C THR A 174 -7.33 -14.18 8.02
N GLU A 175 -7.39 -12.88 7.77
CA GLU A 175 -8.54 -12.02 8.13
C GLU A 175 -9.82 -12.45 7.40
N ILE A 176 -9.74 -12.74 6.10
CA ILE A 176 -10.86 -13.26 5.31
C ILE A 176 -11.37 -14.57 5.92
N SER A 177 -10.49 -15.53 6.22
CA SER A 177 -10.91 -16.80 6.81
C SER A 177 -11.55 -16.63 8.19
N ALA A 178 -11.09 -15.67 8.99
CA ALA A 178 -11.70 -15.35 10.29
C ALA A 178 -13.11 -14.77 10.12
N LEU A 179 -13.29 -13.84 9.17
CA LEU A 179 -14.59 -13.24 8.85
C LEU A 179 -15.58 -14.29 8.30
N GLU A 180 -15.12 -15.21 7.44
CA GLU A 180 -15.94 -16.31 6.92
C GLU A 180 -16.46 -17.22 8.05
N LYS A 181 -15.63 -17.52 9.06
CA LYS A 181 -16.05 -18.28 10.24
C LYS A 181 -17.11 -17.53 11.07
N GLN A 182 -16.90 -16.24 11.29
CA GLN A 182 -17.87 -15.40 12.00
C GLN A 182 -19.20 -15.33 11.25
N LEU A 183 -19.17 -15.23 9.91
CA LEU A 183 -20.37 -15.24 9.08
C LEU A 183 -21.15 -16.56 9.23
N MET A 184 -20.46 -17.69 9.22
CA MET A 184 -21.08 -19.00 9.39
C MET A 184 -21.75 -19.14 10.76
N GLU A 185 -21.11 -18.65 11.82
CA GLU A 185 -21.68 -18.64 13.17
C GLU A 185 -22.94 -17.77 13.23
N ILE A 186 -22.90 -16.56 12.66
CA ILE A 186 -24.06 -15.67 12.59
C ILE A 186 -25.20 -16.31 11.80
N GLN A 187 -24.91 -16.97 10.68
CA GLN A 187 -25.91 -17.69 9.89
C GLN A 187 -26.56 -18.82 10.68
N ASN A 188 -25.79 -19.57 11.47
CA ASN A 188 -26.30 -20.60 12.36
C ASN A 188 -27.23 -20.01 13.42
N GLN A 189 -26.83 -18.91 14.08
CA GLN A 189 -27.65 -18.22 15.07
C GLN A 189 -28.97 -17.70 14.48
N ILE A 190 -28.94 -17.15 13.25
CA ILE A 190 -30.15 -16.74 12.53
C ILE A 190 -31.08 -17.93 12.29
N SER A 191 -30.53 -19.08 11.89
CA SER A 191 -31.30 -20.30 11.67
C SER A 191 -31.99 -20.78 12.95
N LEU A 192 -31.25 -20.83 14.06
CA LEU A 192 -31.80 -21.19 15.37
C LEU A 192 -32.93 -20.25 15.80
N LYS A 193 -32.75 -18.94 15.66
CA LYS A 193 -33.79 -17.95 16.01
C LYS A 193 -35.04 -18.03 15.13
N LYS A 194 -34.89 -18.37 13.84
CA LYS A 194 -36.05 -18.64 12.97
C LYS A 194 -36.83 -19.88 13.42
N ASN A 195 -36.15 -20.93 13.84
CA ASN A 195 -36.80 -22.13 14.36
C ASN A 195 -37.51 -21.88 15.69
N GLU A 196 -36.88 -21.12 16.60
CA GLU A 196 -37.51 -20.68 17.85
C GLU A 196 -38.78 -19.85 17.59
N LEU A 197 -38.71 -18.89 16.66
CA LEU A 197 -39.86 -18.06 16.27
C LEU A 197 -41.00 -18.92 15.73
N HIS A 198 -40.70 -19.86 14.82
CA HIS A 198 -41.72 -20.75 14.26
C HIS A 198 -42.37 -21.63 15.33
N SER A 199 -41.57 -22.18 16.26
CA SER A 199 -42.10 -22.97 17.38
C SER A 199 -42.99 -22.14 18.30
N LEU A 200 -42.64 -20.87 18.54
CA LEU A 200 -43.44 -19.97 19.35
C LEU A 200 -44.79 -19.70 18.68
N ASP A 201 -44.80 -19.38 17.39
CA ASP A 201 -46.03 -19.15 16.62
C ASP A 201 -46.96 -20.37 16.66
N THR A 202 -46.41 -21.59 16.52
CA THR A 202 -47.21 -22.81 16.60
C THR A 202 -47.80 -23.04 18.00
N ASN A 203 -47.04 -22.77 19.06
CA ASN A 203 -47.51 -22.96 20.43
C ASN A 203 -48.60 -21.94 20.78
N ILE A 204 -48.39 -20.67 20.46
CA ILE A 204 -49.37 -19.60 20.68
C ILE A 204 -50.65 -19.90 19.90
N SER A 205 -50.55 -20.31 18.63
CA SER A 205 -51.74 -20.66 17.84
C SER A 205 -52.53 -21.82 18.44
N SER A 206 -51.86 -22.81 19.04
CA SER A 206 -52.52 -23.92 19.73
C SER A 206 -53.25 -23.46 20.99
N GLU A 207 -52.59 -22.67 21.82
CA GLU A 207 -53.18 -22.10 23.04
C GLU A 207 -54.40 -21.22 22.72
N LEU A 208 -54.30 -20.39 21.68
CA LEU A 208 -55.39 -19.53 21.22
C LEU A 208 -56.59 -20.37 20.75
N SER A 209 -56.35 -21.42 19.96
CA SER A 209 -57.40 -22.33 19.51
C SER A 209 -58.09 -23.02 20.68
N GLU A 210 -57.37 -23.43 21.73
CA GLU A 210 -57.98 -24.02 22.93
C GLU A 210 -58.87 -23.03 23.67
N ILE A 211 -58.42 -21.77 23.79
CA ILE A 211 -59.20 -20.70 24.44
C ILE A 211 -60.48 -20.42 23.63
N GLU A 212 -60.37 -20.28 22.31
CA GLU A 212 -61.51 -20.06 21.42
C GLU A 212 -62.54 -21.19 21.53
N GLN A 213 -62.09 -22.46 21.56
CA GLN A 213 -62.97 -23.61 21.78
C GLN A 213 -63.68 -23.53 23.13
N LYS A 214 -62.98 -23.16 24.21
CA LYS A 214 -63.58 -23.01 25.55
C LYS A 214 -64.62 -21.90 25.59
N ILE A 215 -64.37 -20.76 24.92
CA ILE A 215 -65.33 -19.66 24.79
C ILE A 215 -66.57 -20.14 24.02
N ALA A 216 -66.40 -20.72 22.84
CA ALA A 216 -67.50 -21.20 22.01
C ALA A 216 -68.34 -22.28 22.71
N ALA A 217 -67.70 -23.19 23.44
CA ALA A 217 -68.37 -24.20 24.25
C ALA A 217 -69.19 -23.58 25.39
N ASN A 218 -68.65 -22.55 26.06
CA ASN A 218 -69.37 -21.82 27.11
C ASN A 218 -70.62 -21.13 26.56
N ASP A 219 -70.50 -20.40 25.44
CA ASP A 219 -71.62 -19.71 24.80
C ASP A 219 -72.70 -20.68 24.34
N THR A 220 -72.29 -21.83 23.79
CA THR A 220 -73.20 -22.90 23.39
C THR A 220 -73.93 -23.49 24.60
N ALA A 221 -73.20 -23.77 25.69
CA ALA A 221 -73.79 -24.30 26.92
C ALA A 221 -74.78 -23.31 27.55
N ARG A 222 -74.43 -22.02 27.62
CA ARG A 222 -75.32 -20.94 28.07
C ARG A 222 -76.59 -20.91 27.24
N SER A 223 -76.48 -20.94 25.92
CA SER A 223 -77.62 -20.89 25.00
C SER A 223 -78.56 -22.08 25.21
N LYS A 224 -78.02 -23.30 25.33
CA LYS A 224 -78.80 -24.52 25.62
C LYS A 224 -79.55 -24.44 26.94
N ILE A 225 -78.90 -23.94 28.00
CA ILE A 225 -79.55 -23.78 29.31
C ILE A 225 -80.65 -22.72 29.25
N LEU A 226 -80.43 -21.59 28.59
CA LEU A 226 -81.47 -20.58 28.39
C LEU A 226 -82.66 -21.13 27.61
N GLU A 227 -82.42 -21.87 26.52
CA GLU A 227 -83.47 -22.55 25.75
C GLU A 227 -84.27 -23.53 26.61
N THR A 228 -83.58 -24.32 27.44
CA THR A 228 -84.22 -25.26 28.38
C THR A 228 -85.07 -24.51 29.40
N ILE A 229 -84.56 -23.43 29.99
CA ILE A 229 -85.29 -22.58 30.95
C ILE A 229 -86.53 -21.99 30.27
N VAL A 230 -86.39 -21.41 29.08
CA VAL A 230 -87.51 -20.83 28.32
C VAL A 230 -88.56 -21.90 28.02
N THR A 231 -88.14 -23.11 27.65
CA THR A 231 -89.04 -24.25 27.41
C THR A 231 -89.83 -24.61 28.67
N VAL A 232 -89.16 -24.71 29.82
CA VAL A 232 -89.82 -24.99 31.12
C VAL A 232 -90.79 -23.87 31.49
N VAL A 233 -90.38 -22.60 31.35
CA VAL A 233 -91.22 -21.43 31.63
C VAL A 233 -92.48 -21.44 30.76
N ASN A 234 -92.35 -21.74 29.46
CA ASN A 234 -93.48 -21.85 28.56
C ASN A 234 -94.38 -23.06 28.91
N GLY A 235 -93.78 -24.18 29.30
CA GLY A 235 -94.51 -25.36 29.79
C GLY A 235 -95.37 -25.05 31.02
N ILE A 236 -94.83 -24.29 31.98
CA ILE A 236 -95.58 -23.81 33.15
C ILE A 236 -96.74 -22.93 32.70
N LYS A 237 -96.48 -21.90 31.88
CA LYS A 237 -97.52 -20.94 31.43
C LYS A 237 -98.69 -21.57 30.68
N ASN A 238 -98.45 -22.68 29.98
CA ASN A 238 -99.45 -23.28 29.09
C ASN A 238 -100.23 -24.44 29.73
N ASN A 239 -99.75 -25.00 30.84
CA ASN A 239 -100.33 -26.23 31.43
C ASN A 239 -100.76 -26.10 32.90
N LEU A 240 -100.46 -24.97 33.55
CA LEU A 240 -100.92 -24.60 34.89
C LEU A 240 -101.74 -23.32 34.79
#